data_AF-A0A4P5V7W9-F1
#
_entry.id   AF-A0A4P5V7W9-F1
#
_cell.length_a   1.000
_cell.length_b   1.000
_cell.length_c   1.000
_cell.angle_alpha   90.00
_cell.angle_beta   90.00
_cell.angle_gamma   90.00
#
_symmetry.space_group_name_H-M   'P 1'
#
loop_
_entity.id
_entity.type
_entity.pdbx_description
1 polymer ?
#
loop_
_entity_poly.entity_id
_entity_poly.type
_entity_poly.pdbx_seq_one_letter_code
_entity_poly.pdbx_strand_id
1 'polypeptide(L)'
;MSENEAFFAGGVAPDAIRLFDSFDKRSSHFYDDQEPDTWSTWSVVDACLRERPPNLSDLHGSRRSRVWLYGYLAHIMADIANWTHILKHLPPFPEERAAHHGVWLLADRLTVSEPDRNLNPENVPYGDAPPWVLMAPVSRLLNTLVMHVLPQTDPWIAEATYVRHNADLRQAEPTDLLAPGIDATVLSIRDRHRLEWEECIKQAEKLVPLSAWVEFERSAIENAIAVMHLLDERIGL
;
A
#
# COMPACT_ATOMS: atom_id res chain seq x y z
N MET A 1 19.17 -3.14 -10.53
CA MET A 1 18.48 -2.22 -9.60
C MET A 1 17.22 -1.70 -10.26
N SER A 2 16.30 -2.59 -10.65
CA SER A 2 15.01 -2.20 -11.24
C SER A 2 13.89 -3.17 -10.89
N GLU A 3 14.22 -4.36 -10.35
CA GLU A 3 13.24 -5.31 -9.84
C GLU A 3 12.64 -4.84 -8.50
N ASN A 4 13.44 -4.28 -7.58
CA ASN A 4 12.91 -3.71 -6.34
C ASN A 4 11.96 -2.55 -6.65
N GLU A 5 12.38 -1.62 -7.53
CA GLU A 5 11.55 -0.52 -7.98
C GLU A 5 10.27 -0.99 -8.69
N ALA A 6 10.34 -2.05 -9.50
CA ALA A 6 9.17 -2.69 -10.09
C ALA A 6 8.22 -3.27 -9.04
N PHE A 7 8.75 -3.95 -8.02
CA PHE A 7 7.98 -4.55 -6.94
C PHE A 7 7.23 -3.48 -6.15
N PHE A 8 7.92 -2.41 -5.73
CA PHE A 8 7.30 -1.31 -4.99
C PHE A 8 6.30 -0.53 -5.83
N ALA A 9 6.60 -0.24 -7.10
CA ALA A 9 5.65 0.42 -7.99
C ALA A 9 4.41 -0.46 -8.23
N GLY A 10 4.59 -1.79 -8.32
CA GLY A 10 3.51 -2.76 -8.33
C GLY A 10 2.67 -2.72 -7.06
N GLY A 11 3.29 -2.70 -5.89
CA GLY A 11 2.59 -2.64 -4.60
C GLY A 11 1.79 -1.36 -4.40
N VAL A 12 2.24 -0.24 -4.95
CA VAL A 12 1.51 1.05 -4.86
C VAL A 12 0.35 1.14 -5.86
N ALA A 13 0.36 0.33 -6.92
CA ALA A 13 -0.59 0.43 -8.03
C ALA A 13 -2.08 0.25 -7.65
N PRO A 14 -2.48 -0.72 -6.80
CA PRO A 14 -3.90 -0.96 -6.48
C PRO A 14 -4.60 0.28 -5.91
N ASP A 15 -3.91 0.99 -5.00
CA ASP A 15 -4.43 2.22 -4.40
C ASP A 15 -4.25 3.43 -5.30
N ALA A 16 -3.15 3.53 -6.05
CA ALA A 16 -2.94 4.64 -6.97
C ALA A 16 -4.07 4.75 -8.01
N ILE A 17 -4.43 3.64 -8.67
CA ILE A 17 -5.49 3.64 -9.69
C ILE A 17 -6.87 3.85 -9.07
N ARG A 18 -7.09 3.37 -7.83
CA ARG A 18 -8.33 3.63 -7.09
C ARG A 18 -8.48 5.11 -6.73
N LEU A 19 -7.41 5.75 -6.27
CA LEU A 19 -7.43 7.14 -5.81
C LEU A 19 -7.51 8.14 -6.96
N PHE A 20 -6.86 7.86 -8.09
CA PHE A 20 -6.68 8.84 -9.17
C PHE A 20 -7.34 8.49 -10.49
N ASP A 21 -7.87 7.27 -10.67
CA ASP A 21 -8.41 6.82 -11.95
C ASP A 21 -9.86 6.28 -11.85
N SER A 22 -10.57 6.60 -10.77
CA SER A 22 -11.99 6.25 -10.55
C SER A 22 -12.29 4.74 -10.51
N PHE A 23 -11.26 3.89 -10.38
CA PHE A 23 -11.47 2.45 -10.15
C PHE A 23 -12.16 2.25 -8.81
N ASP A 24 -13.20 1.41 -8.79
CA ASP A 24 -13.74 0.93 -7.52
C ASP A 24 -12.77 -0.06 -6.87
N LYS A 25 -12.99 -0.34 -5.58
CA LYS A 25 -12.09 -1.21 -4.82
C LYS A 25 -12.00 -2.61 -5.43
N ARG A 26 -13.13 -3.18 -5.85
CA ARG A 26 -13.17 -4.52 -6.44
C ARG A 26 -12.34 -4.60 -7.72
N SER A 27 -12.41 -3.59 -8.57
CA SER A 27 -11.68 -3.53 -9.84
C SER A 27 -10.17 -3.38 -9.70
N SER A 28 -9.68 -2.88 -8.56
CA SER A 28 -8.25 -2.72 -8.29
C SER A 28 -7.68 -3.70 -7.25
N HIS A 29 -8.49 -4.26 -6.36
CA HIS A 29 -8.01 -5.15 -5.29
C HIS A 29 -8.46 -6.61 -5.46
N PHE A 30 -9.42 -6.89 -6.36
CA PHE A 30 -9.87 -8.24 -6.70
C PHE A 30 -10.47 -9.07 -5.55
N TYR A 31 -10.83 -8.41 -4.45
CA TYR A 31 -11.58 -8.99 -3.33
C TYR A 31 -12.59 -7.97 -2.77
N ASP A 32 -13.54 -8.44 -1.97
CA ASP A 32 -14.53 -7.59 -1.28
C ASP A 32 -14.30 -7.64 0.24
N ASP A 33 -14.15 -6.46 0.86
CA ASP A 33 -13.93 -6.28 2.30
C ASP A 33 -15.05 -6.86 3.18
N GLN A 34 -16.23 -7.15 2.61
CA GLN A 34 -17.39 -7.67 3.33
C GLN A 34 -17.69 -9.14 3.00
N GLU A 35 -16.93 -9.76 2.09
CA GLU A 35 -17.12 -11.15 1.66
C GLU A 35 -15.83 -11.98 1.89
N PRO A 36 -15.64 -12.57 3.08
CA PRO A 36 -14.43 -13.34 3.42
C PRO A 36 -14.10 -14.49 2.47
N ASP A 37 -15.09 -15.04 1.77
CA ASP A 37 -14.88 -16.08 0.76
C ASP A 37 -14.00 -15.60 -0.42
N THR A 38 -13.93 -14.28 -0.64
CA THR A 38 -13.10 -13.67 -1.68
C THR A 38 -11.63 -13.50 -1.26
N TRP A 39 -11.30 -13.73 0.02
CA TRP A 39 -9.99 -13.39 0.60
C TRP A 39 -8.90 -14.45 0.40
N SER A 40 -9.21 -15.57 -0.25
CA SER A 40 -8.21 -16.59 -0.50
C SER A 40 -7.23 -16.18 -1.59
N THR A 41 -5.96 -16.57 -1.46
CA THR A 41 -4.91 -16.41 -2.48
C THR A 41 -5.38 -16.86 -3.86
N TRP A 42 -6.07 -18.00 -3.92
CA TRP A 42 -6.64 -18.52 -5.15
C TRP A 42 -7.69 -17.59 -5.75
N SER A 43 -8.62 -17.09 -4.94
CA SER A 43 -9.69 -16.21 -5.43
C SER A 43 -9.14 -14.90 -5.96
N VAL A 44 -8.15 -14.31 -5.28
CA VAL A 44 -7.50 -13.08 -5.74
C VAL A 44 -6.76 -13.29 -7.05
N VAL A 45 -5.97 -14.37 -7.19
CA VAL A 45 -5.27 -14.66 -8.45
C VAL A 45 -6.26 -14.93 -9.58
N ASP A 46 -7.30 -15.74 -9.34
CA ASP A 46 -8.29 -16.06 -10.36
C ASP A 46 -9.07 -14.81 -10.80
N ALA A 47 -9.51 -13.98 -9.84
CA ALA A 47 -10.19 -12.72 -10.13
C ALA A 47 -9.28 -11.75 -10.88
N CYS A 48 -8.02 -11.59 -10.46
CA CYS A 48 -7.04 -10.77 -11.18
C CYS A 48 -6.89 -11.23 -12.64
N LEU A 49 -6.60 -12.51 -12.87
CA LEU A 49 -6.39 -13.06 -14.22
C LEU A 49 -7.66 -13.02 -15.08
N ARG A 50 -8.85 -13.13 -14.48
CA ARG A 50 -10.13 -13.09 -15.21
C ARG A 50 -10.56 -11.68 -15.56
N GLU A 51 -10.47 -10.76 -14.60
CA GLU A 51 -11.01 -9.40 -14.73
C GLU A 51 -10.00 -8.45 -15.36
N ARG A 52 -8.70 -8.71 -15.16
CA ARG A 52 -7.57 -7.93 -15.69
C ARG A 52 -6.48 -8.89 -16.21
N PRO A 53 -6.71 -9.57 -17.34
CA PRO A 53 -5.81 -10.60 -17.84
C PRO A 53 -4.46 -10.03 -18.34
N PRO A 54 -3.30 -10.44 -17.79
CA PRO A 54 -1.99 -9.96 -18.22
C PRO A 54 -1.64 -10.41 -19.62
N ASN A 55 -0.77 -9.64 -20.28
CA ASN A 55 -0.11 -10.12 -21.48
C ASN A 55 0.89 -11.21 -21.08
N LEU A 56 0.52 -12.47 -21.35
CA LEU A 56 1.35 -13.63 -21.01
C LEU A 56 2.72 -13.60 -21.69
N SER A 57 2.82 -13.06 -22.90
CA SER A 57 4.11 -12.93 -23.59
C SER A 57 5.06 -11.99 -22.83
N ASP A 58 4.54 -10.91 -22.26
CA ASP A 58 5.34 -9.99 -21.44
C ASP A 58 5.77 -10.67 -20.14
N LEU A 59 4.86 -11.39 -19.48
CA LEU A 59 5.17 -12.13 -18.25
C LEU A 59 6.18 -13.26 -18.48
N HIS A 60 6.14 -13.98 -19.60
CA HIS A 60 7.14 -15.00 -19.93
C HIS A 60 8.48 -14.38 -20.31
N GLY A 61 8.46 -13.30 -21.10
CA GLY A 61 9.66 -12.66 -21.65
C GLY A 61 10.41 -11.74 -20.68
N SER A 62 9.74 -11.17 -19.67
CA SER A 62 10.30 -10.18 -18.75
C SER A 62 10.08 -10.57 -17.30
N ARG A 63 11.18 -10.82 -16.57
CA ARG A 63 11.13 -11.00 -15.11
C ARG A 63 10.59 -9.76 -14.41
N ARG A 64 10.88 -8.57 -14.92
CA ARG A 64 10.40 -7.30 -14.34
C ARG A 64 8.89 -7.17 -14.44
N SER A 65 8.28 -7.60 -15.56
CA SER A 65 6.83 -7.61 -15.69
C SER A 65 6.15 -8.53 -14.68
N ARG A 66 6.78 -9.68 -14.36
CA ARG A 66 6.29 -10.55 -13.28
C ARG A 66 6.42 -9.89 -11.92
N VAL A 67 7.57 -9.28 -11.64
CA VAL A 67 7.84 -8.63 -10.35
C VAL A 67 6.88 -7.47 -10.07
N TRP A 68 6.46 -6.72 -11.10
CA TRP A 68 5.38 -5.75 -10.99
C TRP A 68 4.08 -6.38 -10.48
N LEU A 69 3.67 -7.50 -11.09
CA LEU A 69 2.44 -8.20 -10.70
C LEU A 69 2.57 -8.86 -9.32
N TYR A 70 3.76 -9.33 -8.95
CA TYR A 70 4.04 -9.80 -7.59
C TYR A 70 3.84 -8.69 -6.56
N GLY A 71 4.36 -7.49 -6.82
CA GLY A 71 4.16 -6.33 -5.95
C GLY A 71 2.67 -6.01 -5.78
N TYR A 72 1.95 -5.97 -6.90
CA TYR A 72 0.50 -5.71 -6.93
C TYR A 72 -0.27 -6.70 -6.05
N LEU A 73 0.01 -8.00 -6.21
CA LEU A 73 -0.67 -9.04 -5.44
C LEU A 73 -0.22 -9.07 -3.98
N ALA A 74 1.05 -8.76 -3.69
CA ALA A 74 1.54 -8.65 -2.31
C ALA A 74 0.83 -7.54 -1.51
N HIS A 75 0.56 -6.39 -2.14
CA HIS A 75 -0.29 -5.34 -1.55
C HIS A 75 -1.66 -5.90 -1.16
N ILE A 76 -2.32 -6.60 -2.08
CA ILE A 76 -3.65 -7.17 -1.81
C ILE A 76 -3.60 -8.19 -0.66
N MET A 77 -2.55 -9.01 -0.60
CA MET A 77 -2.39 -9.98 0.49
C MET A 77 -2.17 -9.29 1.84
N ALA A 78 -1.48 -8.15 1.86
CA ALA A 78 -1.33 -7.33 3.06
C ALA A 78 -2.68 -6.72 3.50
N ASP A 79 -3.48 -6.22 2.56
CA ASP A 79 -4.83 -5.72 2.85
C ASP A 79 -5.73 -6.81 3.45
N ILE A 80 -5.73 -8.01 2.85
CA ILE A 80 -6.51 -9.14 3.35
C ILE A 80 -6.01 -9.58 4.73
N ALA A 81 -4.70 -9.61 4.97
CA ALA A 81 -4.16 -9.90 6.29
C ALA A 81 -4.62 -8.85 7.31
N ASN A 82 -4.66 -7.58 6.94
CA ASN A 82 -5.14 -6.49 7.79
C ASN A 82 -6.63 -6.69 8.15
N TRP A 83 -7.47 -7.04 7.18
CA TRP A 83 -8.88 -7.39 7.43
C TRP A 83 -9.03 -8.60 8.37
N THR A 84 -8.26 -9.65 8.10
CA THR A 84 -8.35 -10.94 8.80
C THR A 84 -7.84 -10.87 10.23
N HIS A 85 -6.79 -10.09 10.48
CA HIS A 85 -6.06 -10.12 11.75
C HIS A 85 -6.21 -8.85 12.56
N ILE A 86 -6.41 -7.68 11.94
CA ILE A 86 -6.45 -6.39 12.65
C ILE A 86 -7.87 -5.82 12.71
N LEU A 87 -8.49 -5.58 11.57
CA LEU A 87 -9.77 -4.85 11.51
C LEU A 87 -10.92 -5.58 12.21
N LYS A 88 -10.89 -6.92 12.30
CA LYS A 88 -11.87 -7.70 13.08
C LYS A 88 -11.90 -7.36 14.58
N HIS A 89 -10.85 -6.74 15.12
CA HIS A 89 -10.78 -6.32 16.52
C HIS A 89 -11.36 -4.92 16.74
N LEU A 90 -11.61 -4.18 15.66
CA LEU A 90 -12.15 -2.83 15.73
C LEU A 90 -13.67 -2.86 15.65
N PRO A 91 -14.35 -1.89 16.29
CA PRO A 91 -15.78 -1.69 16.08
C PRO A 91 -16.07 -1.29 14.62
N PRO A 92 -17.30 -1.50 14.13
CA PRO A 92 -17.68 -1.10 12.76
C PRO A 92 -17.51 0.41 12.53
N PHE A 93 -16.90 0.77 11.40
CA PHE A 93 -16.80 2.17 10.98
C PHE A 93 -18.20 2.74 10.64
N PRO A 94 -18.53 4.02 10.95
CA PRO A 94 -17.66 5.08 11.48
C PRO A 94 -17.63 5.18 13.02
N GLU A 95 -18.29 4.27 13.73
CA GLU A 95 -18.24 4.24 15.19
C GLU A 95 -16.77 4.01 15.61
N GLU A 96 -16.24 4.88 16.47
CA GLU A 96 -14.83 4.92 16.88
C GLU A 96 -13.79 5.08 15.75
N ARG A 97 -14.01 6.04 14.84
CA ARG A 97 -13.01 6.51 13.84
C ARG A 97 -11.58 6.68 14.40
N ALA A 98 -11.44 7.05 15.66
CA ALA A 98 -10.15 7.22 16.33
C ALA A 98 -9.38 5.89 16.48
N ALA A 99 -10.05 4.78 16.77
CA ALA A 99 -9.40 3.47 16.86
C ALA A 99 -8.90 2.99 15.49
N HIS A 100 -9.70 3.19 14.43
CA HIS A 100 -9.31 2.90 13.04
C HIS A 100 -8.09 3.73 12.63
N HIS A 101 -8.08 5.02 12.92
CA HIS A 101 -6.93 5.88 12.65
C HIS A 101 -5.71 5.47 13.49
N GLY A 102 -5.91 5.07 14.75
CA GLY A 102 -4.85 4.56 15.61
C GLY A 102 -4.17 3.31 15.06
N VAL A 103 -4.94 2.39 14.48
CA VAL A 103 -4.39 1.21 13.78
C VAL A 103 -3.54 1.61 12.58
N TRP A 104 -3.99 2.57 11.78
CA TRP A 104 -3.17 3.10 10.67
C TRP A 104 -1.83 3.66 11.17
N LEU A 105 -1.87 4.50 12.20
CA LEU A 105 -0.67 5.09 12.81
C LEU A 105 0.27 4.05 13.44
N LEU A 106 -0.28 2.93 13.93
CA LEU A 106 0.52 1.80 14.42
C LEU A 106 1.18 1.04 13.26
N ALA A 107 0.50 0.87 12.13
CA ALA A 107 1.08 0.28 10.93
C ALA A 107 2.24 1.13 10.38
N ASP A 108 2.13 2.47 10.43
CA ASP A 108 3.21 3.40 10.04
C ASP A 108 4.47 3.29 10.91
N ARG A 109 4.38 2.64 12.09
CA ARG A 109 5.53 2.37 12.96
C ARG A 109 6.27 1.08 12.60
N LEU A 110 5.73 0.27 11.68
CA LEU A 110 6.43 -0.91 11.18
C LEU A 110 7.71 -0.50 10.48
N THR A 111 8.78 -1.28 10.70
CA THR A 111 10.11 -0.89 10.23
C THR A 111 10.25 -1.15 8.74
N VAL A 112 10.27 -0.08 7.94
CA VAL A 112 10.73 -0.13 6.55
C VAL A 112 12.25 -0.08 6.52
N SER A 113 12.90 -0.93 5.72
CA SER A 113 14.38 -0.97 5.63
C SER A 113 14.93 0.31 4.99
N GLU A 114 16.16 0.71 5.34
CA GLU A 114 16.79 1.91 4.77
C GLU A 114 16.92 1.86 3.22
N PRO A 115 17.28 0.74 2.59
CA PRO A 115 17.24 0.62 1.13
C PRO A 115 15.86 0.88 0.52
N ASP A 116 14.80 0.39 1.16
CA ASP A 116 13.42 0.54 0.67
C ASP A 116 12.87 1.96 0.88
N ARG A 117 13.40 2.70 1.85
CA ARG A 117 13.08 4.13 2.05
C ARG A 117 13.74 5.03 1.00
N ASN A 118 14.85 4.60 0.43
CA ASN A 118 15.67 5.36 -0.51
C ASN A 118 15.56 4.82 -1.94
N LEU A 119 14.41 4.25 -2.31
CA LEU A 119 14.12 3.85 -3.69
C LEU A 119 14.30 5.06 -4.61
N ASN A 120 14.74 4.80 -5.85
CA ASN A 120 14.79 5.84 -6.87
C ASN A 120 13.59 5.70 -7.82
N PRO A 121 12.57 6.57 -7.75
CA PRO A 121 11.41 6.50 -8.63
C PRO A 121 11.74 6.63 -10.13
N GLU A 122 12.88 7.25 -10.47
CA GLU A 122 13.35 7.36 -11.85
C GLU A 122 13.79 6.02 -12.45
N ASN A 123 14.15 5.05 -11.61
CA ASN A 123 14.56 3.71 -12.04
C ASN A 123 13.37 2.76 -12.26
N VAL A 124 12.14 3.21 -11.98
CA VAL A 124 10.94 2.38 -12.11
C VAL A 124 10.72 2.00 -13.57
N PRO A 125 10.68 0.71 -13.91
CA PRO A 125 10.52 0.27 -15.28
C PRO A 125 9.04 0.27 -15.67
N TYR A 126 8.46 1.45 -15.86
CA TYR A 126 7.03 1.59 -16.18
C TYR A 126 6.61 0.84 -17.45
N GLY A 127 7.51 0.70 -18.43
CA GLY A 127 7.25 -0.07 -19.65
C GLY A 127 7.04 -1.57 -19.44
N ASP A 128 7.39 -2.11 -18.25
CA ASP A 128 7.16 -3.51 -17.88
C ASP A 128 5.84 -3.71 -17.11
N ALA A 129 5.11 -2.65 -16.76
CA ALA A 129 3.87 -2.74 -15.97
C ALA A 129 2.73 -3.39 -16.77
N PRO A 130 1.76 -4.07 -16.11
CA PRO A 130 0.57 -4.58 -16.79
C PRO A 130 -0.21 -3.47 -17.50
N PRO A 131 -0.83 -3.74 -18.67
CA PRO A 131 -1.38 -2.69 -19.54
C PRO A 131 -2.58 -1.93 -18.95
N TRP A 132 -3.23 -2.46 -17.91
CA TRP A 132 -4.30 -1.76 -17.18
C TRP A 132 -3.79 -0.91 -16.00
N VAL A 133 -2.50 -0.99 -15.67
CA VAL A 133 -1.91 -0.15 -14.63
C VAL A 133 -1.54 1.20 -15.24
N LEU A 134 -2.24 2.25 -14.83
CA LEU A 134 -1.94 3.60 -15.32
C LEU A 134 -0.70 4.17 -14.65
N MET A 135 0.29 4.52 -15.48
CA MET A 135 1.60 5.00 -15.03
C MET A 135 1.53 6.34 -14.28
N ALA A 136 0.69 7.28 -14.74
CA ALA A 136 0.61 8.60 -14.13
C ALA A 136 0.10 8.56 -12.67
N PRO A 137 -1.00 7.86 -12.34
CA PRO A 137 -1.41 7.58 -10.96
C PRO A 137 -0.30 6.94 -10.11
N VAL A 138 0.32 5.87 -10.60
CA VAL A 138 1.35 5.14 -9.85
C VAL A 138 2.56 6.03 -9.58
N SER A 139 3.03 6.73 -10.61
CA SER A 139 4.15 7.67 -10.49
C SER A 139 3.84 8.78 -9.48
N ARG A 140 2.62 9.35 -9.52
CA ARG A 140 2.20 10.37 -8.56
C ARG A 140 2.24 9.87 -7.11
N LEU A 141 1.66 8.69 -6.85
CA LEU A 141 1.63 8.14 -5.49
C LEU A 141 3.02 7.73 -5.02
N LEU A 142 3.76 7.01 -5.86
CA LEU A 142 5.09 6.51 -5.53
C LEU A 142 6.07 7.65 -5.28
N ASN A 143 6.07 8.70 -6.11
CA ASN A 143 6.87 9.90 -5.87
C ASN A 143 6.51 10.54 -4.52
N THR A 144 5.21 10.65 -4.22
CA THR A 144 4.76 11.23 -2.94
C THR A 144 5.29 10.43 -1.75
N LEU A 145 5.16 9.11 -1.80
CA LEU A 145 5.60 8.20 -0.74
C LEU A 145 7.12 8.24 -0.59
N VAL A 146 7.87 7.99 -1.67
CA VAL A 146 9.32 7.85 -1.64
C VAL A 146 10.03 9.17 -1.35
N MET A 147 9.53 10.29 -1.86
CA MET A 147 10.23 11.56 -1.71
C MET A 147 9.81 12.32 -0.44
N HIS A 148 8.64 12.06 0.15
CA HIS A 148 8.14 12.86 1.28
C HIS A 148 7.79 12.06 2.52
N VAL A 149 7.20 10.88 2.37
CA VAL A 149 6.66 10.12 3.50
C VAL A 149 7.70 9.15 4.05
N LEU A 150 8.19 8.22 3.23
CA LEU A 150 9.12 7.16 3.62
C LEU A 150 10.50 7.64 4.15
N PRO A 151 11.06 8.78 3.69
CA PRO A 151 12.31 9.29 4.24
C PRO A 151 12.21 9.73 5.71
N GLN A 152 11.01 9.95 6.24
CA GLN A 152 10.81 10.45 7.59
C GLN A 152 11.01 9.33 8.61
N THR A 153 11.85 9.58 9.61
CA THR A 153 12.08 8.65 10.73
C THR A 153 11.15 8.90 11.90
N ASP A 154 10.62 10.12 12.03
CA ASP A 154 9.59 10.47 13.01
C ASP A 154 8.21 10.11 12.43
N PRO A 155 7.47 9.16 13.03
CA PRO A 155 6.16 8.74 12.53
C PRO A 155 5.15 9.90 12.47
N TRP A 156 5.29 10.92 13.34
CA TRP A 156 4.40 12.07 13.31
C TRP A 156 4.70 13.02 12.15
N ILE A 157 5.94 13.04 11.66
CA ILE A 157 6.30 13.79 10.45
C ILE A 157 5.80 13.04 9.22
N ALA A 158 5.90 11.71 9.20
CA ALA A 158 5.33 10.88 8.14
C ALA A 158 3.81 11.12 8.02
N GLU A 159 3.07 11.00 9.12
CA GLU A 159 1.62 11.24 9.15
C GLU A 159 1.27 12.69 8.80
N ALA A 160 1.98 13.68 9.36
CA ALA A 160 1.73 15.08 9.02
C ALA A 160 1.97 15.39 7.54
N THR A 161 2.97 14.72 6.93
CA THR A 161 3.23 14.80 5.50
C THR A 161 2.10 14.13 4.73
N TYR A 162 1.65 12.95 5.15
CA TYR A 162 0.50 12.28 4.55
C TYR A 162 -0.75 13.17 4.61
N VAL A 163 -1.11 13.73 5.76
CA VAL A 163 -2.26 14.64 5.94
C VAL A 163 -2.16 15.86 5.03
N ARG A 164 -0.97 16.48 4.91
CA ARG A 164 -0.72 17.59 3.99
C ARG A 164 -1.07 17.21 2.55
N HIS A 165 -0.70 16.02 2.13
CA HIS A 165 -0.94 15.54 0.76
C HIS A 165 -2.32 14.90 0.58
N ASN A 166 -3.00 14.47 1.66
CA ASN A 166 -4.31 13.83 1.64
C ASN A 166 -5.46 14.84 1.48
N ALA A 167 -5.33 16.04 2.04
CA ALA A 167 -6.38 17.08 1.99
C ALA A 167 -6.82 17.46 0.56
N ASP A 168 -5.98 17.20 -0.46
CA ASP A 168 -6.22 17.53 -1.87
C ASP A 168 -5.79 16.41 -2.85
N LEU A 169 -5.94 15.12 -2.54
CA LEU A 169 -5.56 14.06 -3.51
C LEU A 169 -6.28 14.18 -4.88
N ARG A 170 -7.40 14.90 -4.96
CA ARG A 170 -8.06 15.23 -6.25
C ARG A 170 -7.60 16.53 -6.93
N GLN A 171 -6.88 17.42 -6.25
CA GLN A 171 -6.57 18.78 -6.77
C GLN A 171 -5.12 19.24 -6.57
N ALA A 172 -4.28 18.49 -5.85
CA ALA A 172 -2.88 18.86 -5.68
C ALA A 172 -2.08 18.60 -6.97
N GLU A 173 -1.84 19.67 -7.73
CA GLU A 173 -0.72 19.75 -8.68
C GLU A 173 0.59 19.40 -7.95
N PRO A 174 1.58 18.79 -8.63
CA PRO A 174 2.88 18.50 -8.04
C PRO A 174 3.61 19.81 -7.79
N THR A 175 3.49 20.38 -6.60
CA THR A 175 4.31 21.53 -6.19
C THR A 175 5.56 21.08 -5.48
N ASP A 176 6.67 21.67 -5.92
CA ASP A 176 8.06 21.45 -5.57
C ASP A 176 8.32 21.05 -4.11
N LEU A 177 9.22 20.08 -3.99
CA LEU A 177 9.59 19.47 -2.73
C LEU A 177 11.01 19.89 -2.42
N LEU A 178 11.14 20.57 -1.30
CA LEU A 178 12.42 20.92 -0.74
C LEU A 178 13.07 19.65 -0.18
N ALA A 179 14.09 19.14 -0.88
CA ALA A 179 15.08 18.27 -0.26
C ALA A 179 15.86 19.04 0.82
N PRO A 180 16.41 18.34 1.84
CA PRO A 180 15.74 17.71 2.95
C PRO A 180 15.51 18.74 4.06
N GLY A 181 14.36 19.42 4.05
CA GLY A 181 13.98 20.35 5.11
C GLY A 181 12.50 20.20 5.36
N ILE A 182 12.12 19.58 6.48
CA ILE A 182 10.72 19.43 6.87
C ILE A 182 10.09 20.83 6.85
N ASP A 183 9.14 21.05 5.94
CA ASP A 183 8.44 22.32 5.77
C ASP A 183 7.76 22.72 7.08
N ALA A 184 7.80 24.02 7.41
CA ALA A 184 7.11 24.59 8.57
C ALA A 184 5.62 24.22 8.63
N THR A 185 4.98 24.00 7.48
CA THR A 185 3.61 23.50 7.37
C THR A 185 3.45 22.10 7.95
N VAL A 186 4.37 21.18 7.64
CA VAL A 186 4.35 19.81 8.17
C VAL A 186 4.57 19.82 9.68
N LEU A 187 5.51 20.64 10.17
CA LEU A 187 5.73 20.83 11.61
C LEU A 187 4.47 21.39 12.30
N SER A 188 3.80 22.36 11.67
CA SER A 188 2.56 22.93 12.22
C SER A 188 1.42 21.90 12.28
N ILE A 189 1.26 21.08 11.25
CA ILE A 189 0.27 19.98 11.24
C ILE A 189 0.62 18.98 12.36
N ARG A 190 1.87 18.54 12.44
CA ARG A 190 2.35 17.65 13.51
C ARG A 190 1.99 18.21 14.88
N ASP A 191 2.41 19.43 15.18
CA ASP A 191 2.24 20.01 16.51
C ASP A 191 0.77 20.22 16.88
N ARG A 192 -0.09 20.49 15.89
CA ARG A 192 -1.53 20.62 16.09
C ARG A 192 -2.21 19.30 16.42
N HIS A 193 -1.83 18.21 15.75
CA HIS A 193 -2.56 16.94 15.80
C HIS A 193 -1.90 15.85 16.64
N ARG A 194 -0.63 16.01 17.05
CA ARG A 194 0.13 14.96 17.73
C ARG A 194 -0.60 14.37 18.95
N LEU A 195 -1.19 15.19 19.82
CA LEU A 195 -1.89 14.69 21.01
C LEU A 195 -3.14 13.89 20.66
N GLU A 196 -3.85 14.28 19.60
CA GLU A 196 -5.01 13.55 19.07
C GLU A 196 -4.56 12.18 18.53
N TRP A 197 -3.49 12.15 17.73
CA TRP A 197 -2.93 10.91 17.18
C TRP A 197 -2.39 9.97 18.25
N GLU A 198 -1.73 10.49 19.29
CA GLU A 198 -1.30 9.70 20.45
C GLU A 198 -2.49 9.06 21.17
N GLU A 199 -3.64 9.73 21.25
CA GLU A 199 -4.85 9.17 21.83
C GLU A 199 -5.50 8.11 20.91
N CYS A 200 -5.53 8.33 19.60
CA CYS A 200 -5.96 7.33 18.62
C CYS A 200 -5.17 6.02 18.79
N ILE A 201 -3.84 6.11 18.92
CA ILE A 201 -2.98 4.93 19.14
C ILE A 201 -3.34 4.22 20.45
N LYS A 202 -3.52 4.94 21.56
CA LYS A 202 -3.92 4.33 22.84
C LYS A 202 -5.27 3.62 22.75
N GLN A 203 -6.19 4.09 21.92
CA GLN A 203 -7.46 3.41 21.69
C GLN A 203 -7.26 2.13 20.88
N ALA A 204 -6.47 2.18 19.82
CA ALA A 204 -6.13 1.01 19.02
C ALA A 204 -5.41 -0.07 19.85
N GLU A 205 -4.41 0.29 20.66
CA GLU A 205 -3.65 -0.64 21.51
C GLU A 205 -4.52 -1.35 22.56
N LYS A 206 -5.63 -0.74 23.00
CA LYS A 206 -6.58 -1.37 23.91
C LYS A 206 -7.41 -2.46 23.23
N LEU A 207 -7.64 -2.32 21.92
CA LEU A 207 -8.55 -3.18 21.14
C LEU A 207 -7.78 -4.28 20.40
N VAL A 208 -6.62 -3.94 19.84
CA VAL A 208 -5.83 -4.84 19.00
C VAL A 208 -4.64 -5.38 19.80
N PRO A 209 -4.65 -6.67 20.19
CA PRO A 209 -3.55 -7.25 20.95
C PRO A 209 -2.28 -7.37 20.09
N LEU A 210 -1.11 -7.32 20.73
CA LEU A 210 0.18 -7.48 20.03
C LEU A 210 0.26 -8.79 19.21
N SER A 211 -0.37 -9.87 19.69
CA SER A 211 -0.42 -11.13 18.93
C SER A 211 -1.14 -11.00 17.59
N ALA A 212 -2.11 -10.09 17.45
CA ALA A 212 -2.78 -9.85 16.18
C ALA A 212 -1.83 -9.22 15.14
N TRP A 213 -0.93 -8.33 15.58
CA TRP A 213 0.10 -7.73 14.71
C TRP A 213 1.12 -8.77 14.24
N VAL A 214 1.55 -9.68 15.12
CA VAL A 214 2.45 -10.78 14.76
C VAL A 214 1.79 -11.70 13.72
N GLU A 215 0.51 -12.01 13.90
CA GLU A 215 -0.25 -12.84 12.96
C GLU A 215 -0.48 -12.12 11.62
N PHE A 216 -0.74 -10.81 11.64
CA PHE A 216 -0.83 -9.96 10.46
C PHE A 216 0.47 -10.00 9.63
N GLU A 217 1.62 -9.71 10.25
CA GLU A 217 2.91 -9.69 9.54
C GLU A 217 3.22 -11.06 8.94
N ARG A 218 3.03 -12.13 9.72
CA ARG A 218 3.25 -13.49 9.25
C ARG A 218 2.32 -13.82 8.07
N SER A 219 1.02 -13.56 8.20
CA SER A 219 0.05 -13.88 7.16
C SER A 219 0.26 -13.04 5.90
N ALA A 220 0.61 -11.76 6.01
CA ALA A 220 0.88 -10.90 4.87
C ALA A 220 2.06 -11.44 4.05
N ILE A 221 3.15 -11.84 4.72
CA ILE A 221 4.35 -12.40 4.06
C ILE A 221 4.05 -13.78 3.47
N GLU A 222 3.48 -14.70 4.24
CA GLU A 222 3.18 -16.07 3.78
C GLU A 222 2.22 -16.06 2.59
N ASN A 223 1.16 -15.25 2.65
CA ASN A 223 0.19 -15.14 1.55
C ASN A 223 0.79 -14.43 0.33
N ALA A 224 1.65 -13.42 0.52
CA ALA A 224 2.36 -12.80 -0.60
C ALA A 224 3.30 -13.80 -1.30
N ILE A 225 4.01 -14.66 -0.57
CA ILE A 225 4.82 -15.71 -1.19
C ILE A 225 3.93 -16.72 -1.91
N ALA A 226 2.84 -17.16 -1.27
CA ALA A 226 1.91 -18.13 -1.86
C ALA A 226 1.24 -17.59 -3.14
N VAL A 227 0.87 -16.30 -3.18
CA VAL A 227 0.23 -15.67 -4.35
C VAL A 227 1.19 -15.59 -5.54
N MET A 228 2.48 -15.34 -5.29
CA MET A 228 3.51 -15.32 -6.33
C MET A 228 3.70 -16.71 -6.94
N HIS A 229 3.82 -17.75 -6.11
CA HIS A 229 3.94 -19.13 -6.59
C HIS A 229 2.71 -19.59 -7.37
N LEU A 230 1.52 -19.27 -6.87
CA LEU A 230 0.28 -19.61 -7.58
C LEU A 230 0.16 -18.87 -8.91
N LEU A 231 0.55 -17.60 -8.96
CA LEU A 231 0.57 -16.84 -10.22
C LEU A 231 1.48 -17.52 -11.24
N ASP A 232 2.71 -17.88 -10.85
CA ASP A 232 3.67 -18.56 -11.72
C ASP A 232 3.11 -19.88 -12.26
N GLU A 233 2.52 -20.71 -11.40
CA GLU A 233 1.86 -21.96 -11.82
C GLU A 233 0.73 -21.68 -12.83
N ARG A 234 -0.11 -20.67 -12.59
CA ARG A 234 -1.25 -20.33 -13.43
C ARG A 234 -0.85 -19.79 -14.80
N ILE A 235 0.31 -19.14 -14.91
CA ILE A 235 0.85 -18.66 -16.18
C ILE A 235 1.82 -19.65 -16.83
N GLY A 236 2.12 -20.79 -16.19
CA GLY A 236 2.93 -21.87 -16.75
C GLY A 236 4.44 -21.62 -16.69
N LEU A 237 4.94 -21.10 -15.57
CA LEU A 237 6.37 -20.91 -15.27
C LEU A 237 6.91 -21.89 -14.21
#